data_AF-A0A5N5CWP1-F1
#
_entry.id   AF-A0A5N5CWP1-F1
#
_cell.length_a   1.000
_cell.length_b   1.000
_cell.length_c   1.000
_cell.angle_alpha   90.00
_cell.angle_beta   90.00
_cell.angle_gamma   90.00
#
_symmetry.space_group_name_H-M   'P 1'
#
loop_
_entity.id
_entity.type
_entity.pdbx_description
1 polymer ?
#
loop_
_entity_poly.entity_id
_entity_poly.type
_entity_poly.pdbx_seq_one_letter_code
_entity_poly.pdbx_strand_id
1 'polypeptide(L)'
;MLDDPPAAVQALIDFIYSTHYSIDDDQDVTDKILSHLDVFIIGQKYGLQELRDMARDNITNFLEGDAGTALEAFPDVAGAFEQLETKNGIDWNKNHLPGVHGYDDWLEWAYGNADLFLADDNLWNALVEKAPKLMEVLAQRFFDDWERRADEWGMDFVQRFDGPGASGEYKCTARCPSRRCGHIQDRFFLTEAPMVVACNRCQRKYETKMWMAYVQDPADEVNE
;
A
#
# COMPACT_ATOMS: atom_id res chain seq x y z
N MET A 1 4.60 -29.47 -14.09
CA MET A 1 3.42 -28.83 -14.72
C MET A 1 2.83 -27.95 -13.65
N LEU A 2 2.64 -26.66 -13.91
CA LEU A 2 1.92 -25.81 -12.95
C LEU A 2 0.45 -26.26 -12.98
N ASP A 3 -0.07 -26.69 -11.84
CA ASP A 3 -1.46 -27.07 -11.66
C ASP A 3 -2.29 -25.79 -11.64
N ASP A 4 -2.68 -25.30 -12.81
CA ASP A 4 -3.61 -24.18 -12.93
C ASP A 4 -4.98 -24.60 -12.38
N PRO A 5 -5.66 -23.76 -11.57
CA PRO A 5 -6.96 -24.09 -11.01
C PRO A 5 -7.96 -24.47 -12.11
N PRO A 6 -8.67 -25.62 -12.00
CA PRO A 6 -9.59 -26.06 -13.04
C PRO A 6 -10.65 -25.01 -13.43
N ALA A 7 -11.15 -24.25 -12.46
CA ALA A 7 -12.10 -23.16 -12.69
C ALA A 7 -11.51 -22.03 -13.54
N ALA A 8 -10.26 -21.63 -13.26
CA ALA A 8 -9.58 -20.59 -14.01
C ALA A 8 -9.18 -21.05 -15.42
N VAL A 9 -8.85 -22.34 -15.59
CA VAL A 9 -8.66 -22.95 -16.92
C VAL A 9 -9.98 -22.97 -17.71
N GLN A 10 -11.10 -23.27 -17.06
CA GLN A 10 -12.42 -23.20 -17.71
C GLN A 10 -12.74 -21.77 -18.15
N ALA A 11 -12.53 -20.77 -17.28
CA ALA A 11 -12.71 -19.36 -17.62
C ALA A 11 -11.84 -18.91 -18.80
N LEU A 12 -10.58 -19.38 -18.86
CA LEU A 12 -9.70 -19.17 -20.01
C LEU A 12 -10.30 -19.75 -21.30
N ILE A 13 -10.81 -20.99 -21.26
CA ILE A 13 -11.44 -21.64 -22.42
C ILE A 13 -12.67 -20.84 -22.86
N ASP A 14 -13.54 -20.46 -21.92
CA ASP A 14 -14.74 -19.68 -22.19
C ASP A 14 -14.39 -18.35 -22.87
N PHE A 15 -13.34 -17.68 -22.38
CA PHE A 15 -12.85 -16.44 -22.97
C PHE A 15 -12.36 -16.64 -24.41
N ILE A 16 -11.59 -17.69 -24.70
CA ILE A 16 -11.09 -17.96 -26.05
C ILE A 16 -12.24 -18.17 -27.05
N TYR A 17 -13.34 -18.79 -26.62
CA TYR A 17 -14.47 -19.10 -27.50
C TYR A 17 -15.57 -18.03 -27.54
N SER A 18 -15.70 -17.18 -26.51
CA SER A 18 -16.82 -16.24 -26.36
C SER A 18 -16.43 -14.80 -26.07
N THR A 19 -15.13 -14.50 -25.96
CA THR A 19 -14.54 -13.23 -25.52
C THR A 19 -15.00 -12.75 -24.14
N HIS A 20 -15.61 -13.65 -23.35
CA HIS A 20 -16.09 -13.42 -21.99
C HIS A 20 -15.81 -14.66 -21.15
N TYR A 21 -15.74 -14.51 -19.83
CA TYR A 21 -15.75 -15.65 -18.92
C TYR A 21 -16.74 -15.42 -17.79
N SER A 22 -17.19 -16.50 -17.18
CA SER A 22 -18.04 -16.48 -16.00
C SER A 22 -17.39 -17.27 -14.89
N ILE A 23 -17.61 -16.85 -13.65
CA ILE A 23 -17.35 -17.65 -12.46
C ILE A 23 -18.70 -18.09 -11.87
N ASP A 24 -18.67 -18.96 -10.87
CA ASP A 24 -19.90 -19.44 -10.25
C ASP A 24 -20.57 -18.34 -9.42
N ASP A 25 -21.80 -17.98 -9.79
CA ASP A 25 -22.58 -16.94 -9.13
C ASP A 25 -23.04 -17.33 -7.71
N ASP A 26 -23.00 -18.63 -7.37
CA ASP A 26 -23.42 -19.13 -6.06
C ASP A 26 -22.29 -19.07 -5.00
N GLN A 27 -21.06 -18.72 -5.39
CA GLN A 27 -19.94 -18.48 -4.48
C GLN A 27 -20.18 -17.25 -3.59
N ASP A 28 -19.59 -17.26 -2.39
CA ASP A 28 -19.50 -16.04 -1.60
C ASP A 28 -18.55 -15.02 -2.25
N VAL A 29 -18.59 -13.77 -1.81
CA VAL A 29 -17.84 -12.68 -2.46
C VAL A 29 -16.33 -12.90 -2.35
N THR A 30 -15.84 -13.46 -1.24
CA THR A 30 -14.42 -13.78 -1.04
C THR A 30 -13.96 -14.80 -2.08
N ASP A 31 -14.69 -15.91 -2.22
CA ASP A 31 -14.40 -16.94 -3.22
C ASP A 31 -14.50 -16.43 -4.66
N LYS A 32 -15.43 -15.50 -4.93
CA LYS A 32 -15.53 -14.83 -6.24
C LYS A 32 -14.31 -13.99 -6.55
N ILE A 33 -13.86 -13.18 -5.60
CA ILE A 33 -12.65 -12.36 -5.73
C ILE A 33 -11.44 -13.26 -6.00
N LEU A 34 -11.27 -14.34 -5.23
CA LEU A 34 -10.17 -15.29 -5.42
C LEU A 34 -10.25 -16.03 -6.77
N SER A 35 -11.46 -16.38 -7.22
CA SER A 35 -11.66 -16.98 -8.55
C SER A 35 -11.27 -16.01 -9.66
N HIS A 36 -11.64 -14.73 -9.56
CA HIS A 36 -11.18 -13.71 -10.51
C HIS A 36 -9.67 -13.48 -10.45
N LEU A 37 -9.05 -13.56 -9.27
CA LEU A 37 -7.60 -13.50 -9.11
C LEU A 37 -6.89 -14.65 -9.84
N ASP A 38 -7.42 -15.88 -9.75
CA ASP A 38 -6.87 -17.01 -10.50
C ASP A 38 -6.97 -16.79 -12.02
N VAL A 39 -8.10 -16.24 -12.49
CA VAL A 39 -8.27 -15.87 -13.91
C VAL A 39 -7.29 -14.76 -14.32
N PHE A 40 -7.06 -13.77 -13.46
CA PHE A 40 -6.06 -12.73 -13.68
C PHE A 40 -4.65 -13.31 -13.82
N ILE A 41 -4.25 -14.21 -12.91
CA ILE A 41 -2.95 -14.90 -12.93
C ILE A 41 -2.77 -15.70 -14.22
N ILE A 42 -3.80 -16.45 -14.65
CA ILE A 42 -3.77 -17.21 -15.90
C ILE A 42 -3.70 -16.28 -17.12
N GLY A 43 -4.53 -15.24 -17.17
CA GLY A 43 -4.50 -14.25 -18.25
C GLY A 43 -3.11 -13.63 -18.43
N GLN A 44 -2.45 -13.28 -17.31
CA GLN A 44 -1.06 -12.82 -17.31
C GLN A 44 -0.08 -13.90 -17.77
N LYS A 45 -0.20 -15.13 -17.24
CA LYS A 45 0.68 -16.27 -17.56
C LYS A 45 0.69 -16.62 -19.05
N TYR A 46 -0.48 -16.53 -19.72
CA TYR A 46 -0.63 -16.87 -21.13
C TYR A 46 -0.59 -15.65 -22.07
N GLY A 47 -0.35 -14.44 -21.56
CA GLY A 47 -0.24 -13.24 -22.38
C GLY A 47 -1.56 -12.77 -23.01
N LEU A 48 -2.69 -13.04 -22.34
CA LEU A 48 -4.02 -12.64 -22.78
C LEU A 48 -4.45 -11.37 -22.05
N GLN A 49 -4.04 -10.23 -22.61
CA GLN A 49 -4.25 -8.92 -22.00
C GLN A 49 -5.73 -8.62 -21.70
N GLU A 50 -6.63 -8.87 -22.64
CA GLU A 50 -8.07 -8.60 -22.47
C GLU A 50 -8.70 -9.43 -21.34
N LEU A 51 -8.34 -10.72 -21.22
CA LEU A 51 -8.81 -11.58 -20.13
C LEU A 51 -8.31 -11.08 -18.77
N ARG A 52 -7.03 -10.73 -18.71
CA ARG A 52 -6.41 -10.16 -17.51
C ARG A 52 -7.09 -8.86 -17.10
N ASP A 53 -7.32 -7.96 -18.05
CA ASP A 53 -7.91 -6.65 -17.78
C ASP A 53 -9.38 -6.82 -17.33
N MET A 54 -10.14 -7.75 -17.94
CA MET A 54 -11.51 -8.10 -17.49
C MET A 54 -11.53 -8.68 -16.07
N ALA A 55 -10.56 -9.54 -15.72
CA ALA A 55 -10.45 -10.09 -14.37
C ALA A 55 -10.09 -9.04 -13.33
N ARG A 56 -9.17 -8.13 -13.65
CA ARG A 56 -8.87 -6.98 -12.81
C ARG A 56 -10.12 -6.14 -12.56
N ASP A 57 -10.85 -5.79 -13.62
CA ASP A 57 -12.03 -4.92 -13.50
C ASP A 57 -13.10 -5.57 -12.63
N ASN A 58 -13.30 -6.88 -12.73
CA ASN A 58 -14.20 -7.62 -11.84
C ASN A 58 -13.72 -7.59 -10.38
N ILE A 59 -12.43 -7.83 -10.10
CA ILE A 59 -11.86 -7.73 -8.75
C ILE A 59 -12.11 -6.33 -8.17
N THR A 60 -11.79 -5.27 -8.93
CA THR A 60 -12.01 -3.88 -8.51
C THR A 60 -13.47 -3.62 -8.19
N ASN A 61 -14.40 -4.05 -9.06
CA ASN A 61 -15.84 -3.91 -8.82
C ASN A 61 -16.30 -4.59 -7.53
N PHE A 62 -15.73 -5.75 -7.18
CA PHE A 62 -16.05 -6.44 -5.92
C PHE A 62 -15.51 -5.69 -4.71
N LEU A 63 -14.29 -5.14 -4.79
CA LEU A 63 -13.71 -4.35 -3.70
C LEU A 63 -14.44 -3.03 -3.46
N GLU A 64 -14.91 -2.38 -4.52
CA GLU A 64 -15.67 -1.12 -4.43
C GLU A 64 -17.12 -1.32 -3.95
N GLY A 65 -17.64 -2.55 -4.03
CA GLY A 65 -19.04 -2.87 -3.70
C GLY A 65 -19.36 -2.90 -2.21
N ASP A 66 -18.83 -3.91 -1.51
CA ASP A 66 -19.02 -4.08 -0.06
C ASP A 66 -17.66 -4.23 0.62
N ALA A 67 -17.20 -3.14 1.23
CA ALA A 67 -15.91 -3.07 1.90
C ALA A 67 -15.77 -4.16 2.97
N GLY A 68 -16.84 -4.54 3.69
CA GLY A 68 -16.76 -5.55 4.75
C GLY A 68 -16.31 -6.91 4.23
N THR A 69 -16.92 -7.38 3.14
CA THR A 69 -16.61 -8.70 2.56
C THR A 69 -15.34 -8.67 1.72
N ALA A 70 -15.03 -7.52 1.10
CA ALA A 70 -13.79 -7.30 0.36
C ALA A 70 -12.52 -7.44 1.22
N LEU A 71 -12.58 -7.04 2.51
CA LEU A 71 -11.43 -7.07 3.42
C LEU A 71 -10.89 -8.48 3.68
N GLU A 72 -11.75 -9.50 3.71
CA GLU A 72 -11.32 -10.88 4.00
C GLU A 72 -10.42 -11.44 2.88
N ALA A 73 -10.77 -11.17 1.61
CA ALA A 73 -9.99 -11.59 0.45
C ALA A 73 -8.75 -10.70 0.20
N PHE A 74 -8.78 -9.46 0.70
CA PHE A 74 -7.82 -8.42 0.31
C PHE A 74 -6.35 -8.81 0.50
N PRO A 75 -5.91 -9.44 1.62
CA PRO A 75 -4.52 -9.83 1.81
C PRO A 75 -4.01 -10.83 0.77
N ASP A 76 -4.84 -11.80 0.38
CA ASP A 76 -4.47 -12.80 -0.63
C ASP A 76 -4.31 -12.18 -2.01
N VAL A 77 -5.23 -11.28 -2.35
CA VAL A 77 -5.21 -10.59 -3.63
C VAL A 77 -4.03 -9.62 -3.69
N ALA A 78 -3.79 -8.83 -2.64
CA ALA A 78 -2.63 -7.96 -2.51
C ALA A 78 -1.31 -8.74 -2.64
N GLY A 79 -1.20 -9.88 -1.94
CA GLY A 79 -0.01 -10.71 -1.99
C GLY A 79 0.23 -11.35 -3.36
N ALA A 80 -0.83 -11.76 -4.05
CA ALA A 80 -0.70 -12.28 -5.42
C ALA A 80 -0.24 -11.20 -6.41
N PHE A 81 -0.75 -9.96 -6.29
CA PHE A 81 -0.25 -8.84 -7.09
C PHE A 81 1.24 -8.55 -6.83
N GLU A 82 1.68 -8.59 -5.58
CA GLU A 82 3.09 -8.39 -5.22
C GLU A 82 4.02 -9.53 -5.74
N GLN A 83 3.55 -10.78 -5.70
CA GLN A 83 4.29 -11.90 -6.28
C GLN A 83 4.43 -11.77 -7.80
N LEU A 84 3.36 -11.33 -8.48
CA LEU A 84 3.40 -11.09 -9.92
C LEU A 84 4.35 -9.94 -10.29
N GLU A 85 4.45 -8.91 -9.46
CA GLU A 85 5.46 -7.85 -9.60
C GLU A 85 6.87 -8.46 -9.63
N THR A 86 7.20 -9.16 -8.55
CA THR A 86 8.54 -9.70 -8.29
C THR A 86 8.97 -10.68 -9.38
N LYS A 87 8.02 -11.49 -9.88
CA LYS A 87 8.27 -12.47 -10.93
C LYS A 87 8.45 -11.84 -12.31
N ASN A 88 7.71 -10.78 -12.61
CA ASN A 88 7.71 -10.17 -13.95
C ASN A 88 8.69 -8.99 -14.08
N GLY A 89 9.38 -8.61 -13.00
CA GLY A 89 10.28 -7.46 -13.00
C GLY A 89 9.55 -6.14 -13.28
N ILE A 90 8.24 -6.12 -13.03
CA ILE A 90 7.45 -4.89 -13.05
C ILE A 90 7.83 -4.13 -11.79
N ASP A 91 8.04 -2.82 -11.88
CA ASP A 91 8.28 -1.95 -10.72
C ASP A 91 7.07 -1.02 -10.65
N TRP A 92 6.14 -1.30 -9.73
CA TRP A 92 4.90 -0.51 -9.61
C TRP A 92 5.19 0.91 -9.11
N ASN A 93 6.28 1.12 -8.37
CA ASN A 93 6.70 2.45 -7.92
C ASN A 93 7.24 3.33 -9.07
N LYS A 94 7.61 2.74 -10.21
CA LYS A 94 8.23 3.46 -11.34
C LYS A 94 7.44 3.43 -12.64
N ASN A 95 6.37 2.65 -12.72
CA ASN A 95 5.59 2.53 -13.94
C ASN A 95 4.11 2.77 -13.66
N HIS A 96 3.63 3.98 -13.96
CA HIS A 96 2.37 4.09 -14.67
C HIS A 96 2.53 3.27 -15.96
N LEU A 97 2.21 1.97 -15.92
CA LEU A 97 2.05 1.19 -17.15
C LEU A 97 1.03 1.96 -17.99
N PRO A 98 1.38 2.45 -19.19
CA PRO A 98 0.44 3.21 -20.01
C PRO A 98 -0.81 2.35 -20.25
N GLY A 99 -1.95 2.74 -19.66
CA GLY A 99 -3.22 2.02 -19.77
C GLY A 99 -3.57 1.03 -18.64
N VAL A 100 -2.79 0.94 -17.55
CA VAL A 100 -3.18 0.17 -16.35
C VAL A 100 -3.55 1.14 -15.23
N HIS A 101 -4.80 1.61 -15.26
CA HIS A 101 -5.35 2.50 -14.24
C HIS A 101 -5.63 1.82 -12.88
N GLY A 102 -5.66 0.48 -12.83
CA GLY A 102 -6.19 -0.23 -11.67
C GLY A 102 -5.30 -0.34 -10.42
N TYR A 103 -3.99 -0.05 -10.48
CA TYR A 103 -3.15 -0.09 -9.27
C TYR A 103 -3.26 1.17 -8.43
N ASP A 104 -3.42 2.33 -9.09
CA ASP A 104 -3.78 3.56 -8.39
C ASP A 104 -5.13 3.35 -7.69
N ASP A 105 -6.12 2.78 -8.38
CA ASP A 105 -7.43 2.49 -7.80
C ASP A 105 -7.33 1.55 -6.57
N TRP A 106 -6.47 0.53 -6.62
CA TRP A 106 -6.22 -0.39 -5.51
C TRP A 106 -5.51 0.25 -4.32
N LEU A 107 -4.47 1.05 -4.58
CA LEU A 107 -3.77 1.80 -3.55
C LEU A 107 -4.65 2.88 -2.94
N GLU A 108 -5.46 3.58 -3.76
CA GLU A 108 -6.45 4.54 -3.29
C GLU A 108 -7.51 3.85 -2.43
N TRP A 109 -8.00 2.68 -2.84
CA TRP A 109 -8.93 1.90 -2.04
C TRP A 109 -8.29 1.49 -0.71
N ALA A 110 -7.10 0.91 -0.73
CA ALA A 110 -6.40 0.47 0.48
C ALA A 110 -6.09 1.65 1.40
N TYR A 111 -5.63 2.75 0.83
CA TYR A 111 -5.41 4.01 1.55
C TYR A 111 -6.71 4.53 2.16
N GLY A 112 -7.81 4.54 1.40
CA GLY A 112 -9.12 5.01 1.87
C GLY A 112 -9.79 4.11 2.93
N ASN A 113 -9.34 2.86 3.07
CA ASN A 113 -9.85 1.87 4.03
C ASN A 113 -8.83 1.53 5.13
N ALA A 114 -7.78 2.33 5.33
CA ALA A 114 -6.71 1.98 6.27
C ALA A 114 -7.15 1.96 7.74
N ASP A 115 -8.29 2.56 8.08
CA ASP A 115 -8.91 2.53 9.39
C ASP A 115 -9.40 1.12 9.72
N LEU A 116 -9.88 0.40 8.70
CA LEU A 116 -10.26 -1.00 8.80
C LEU A 116 -9.02 -1.88 9.07
N PHE A 117 -7.88 -1.57 8.44
CA PHE A 117 -6.61 -2.26 8.72
C PHE A 117 -6.10 -1.97 10.14
N LEU A 118 -6.21 -0.72 10.58
CA LEU A 118 -5.82 -0.30 11.92
C LEU A 118 -6.71 -0.89 13.02
N ALA A 119 -7.97 -1.21 12.72
CA ALA A 119 -8.94 -1.73 13.66
C ALA A 119 -8.88 -3.28 13.81
N ASP A 120 -8.33 -4.00 12.83
CA ASP A 120 -8.31 -5.47 12.82
C ASP A 120 -6.88 -6.05 12.80
N ASP A 121 -6.48 -6.67 13.93
CA ASP A 121 -5.18 -7.30 14.11
C ASP A 121 -4.93 -8.48 13.16
N ASN A 122 -5.96 -9.26 12.84
CA ASN A 122 -5.80 -10.41 11.95
C ASN A 122 -5.57 -9.94 10.52
N LEU A 123 -6.36 -8.96 10.07
CA LEU A 123 -6.21 -8.38 8.75
C LEU A 123 -4.85 -7.69 8.59
N TRP A 124 -4.45 -6.91 9.58
CA TRP A 124 -3.15 -6.26 9.63
C TRP A 124 -2.00 -7.25 9.48
N ASN A 125 -2.00 -8.31 10.31
CA ASN A 125 -0.95 -9.32 10.29
C ASN A 125 -0.93 -10.09 8.96
N ALA A 126 -2.10 -10.40 8.40
CA ALA A 126 -2.22 -11.04 7.10
C ALA A 126 -1.65 -10.16 5.98
N LEU A 127 -1.87 -8.84 6.02
CA LEU A 127 -1.30 -7.91 5.05
C LEU A 127 0.22 -7.79 5.17
N VAL A 128 0.74 -7.69 6.39
CA VAL A 128 2.19 -7.67 6.63
C VAL A 128 2.86 -8.96 6.14
N GLU A 129 2.20 -10.11 6.32
CA GLU A 129 2.72 -11.41 5.86
C GLU A 129 2.64 -11.57 4.34
N LYS A 130 1.47 -11.29 3.75
CA LYS A 130 1.19 -11.62 2.35
C LYS A 130 1.59 -10.52 1.38
N ALA A 131 1.52 -9.25 1.79
CA ALA A 131 1.74 -8.08 0.95
C ALA A 131 2.64 -7.01 1.62
N PRO A 132 3.87 -7.36 2.04
CA PRO A 132 4.73 -6.44 2.77
C PRO A 132 5.08 -5.16 2.00
N LYS A 133 5.28 -5.22 0.67
CA LYS A 133 5.58 -4.00 -0.10
C LYS A 133 4.37 -3.07 -0.19
N LEU A 134 3.15 -3.60 -0.27
CA LEU A 134 1.95 -2.78 -0.19
C LEU A 134 1.93 -2.01 1.12
N MET A 135 2.22 -2.70 2.24
CA MET A 135 2.26 -2.07 3.55
C MET A 135 3.35 -1.00 3.66
N GLU A 136 4.53 -1.22 3.05
CA GLU A 136 5.59 -0.20 2.95
C GLU A 136 5.13 1.04 2.17
N VAL A 137 4.47 0.84 1.01
CA VAL A 137 3.95 1.93 0.17
C VAL A 137 2.87 2.72 0.91
N LEU A 138 1.94 2.02 1.59
CA LEU A 138 0.91 2.67 2.41
C LEU A 138 1.54 3.45 3.56
N ALA A 139 2.49 2.87 4.29
CA ALA A 139 3.19 3.53 5.39
C ALA A 139 3.90 4.81 4.92
N GLN A 140 4.59 4.77 3.78
CA GLN A 140 5.21 5.97 3.21
C GLN A 140 4.17 7.03 2.83
N ARG A 141 3.04 6.63 2.24
CA ARG A 141 1.98 7.56 1.85
C ARG A 141 1.31 8.21 3.07
N PHE A 142 1.04 7.45 4.12
CA PHE A 142 0.53 7.97 5.38
C PHE A 142 1.49 8.92 6.06
N PHE A 143 2.78 8.61 6.00
CA PHE A 143 3.83 9.49 6.50
C PHE A 143 3.88 10.81 5.72
N ASP A 144 3.89 10.76 4.38
CA ASP A 144 3.85 11.95 3.52
C ASP A 144 2.65 12.86 3.83
N ASP A 145 1.48 12.27 4.02
CA ASP A 145 0.25 13.02 4.30
C ASP A 145 0.22 13.58 5.72
N TRP A 146 0.81 12.89 6.69
CA TRP A 146 1.06 13.47 8.00
C TRP A 146 2.06 14.63 7.93
N GLU A 147 3.17 14.52 7.20
CA GLU A 147 4.13 15.63 7.06
C GLU A 147 3.48 16.87 6.44
N ARG A 148 2.61 16.68 5.45
CA ARG A 148 1.93 17.78 4.75
C ARG A 148 0.79 18.40 5.56
N ARG A 149 0.07 17.62 6.36
CA ARG A 149 -1.23 18.05 6.95
C ARG A 149 -1.33 17.86 8.46
N ALA A 150 -0.30 17.32 9.12
CA ALA A 150 -0.33 16.89 10.51
C ALA A 150 -1.51 15.95 10.83
N ASP A 151 -1.85 15.06 9.90
CA ASP A 151 -2.97 14.13 10.00
C ASP A 151 -2.73 13.06 11.09
N GLU A 152 -3.54 13.08 12.15
CA GLU A 152 -3.42 12.13 13.29
C GLU A 152 -3.56 10.68 12.82
N TRP A 153 -4.39 10.43 11.82
CA TRP A 153 -4.63 9.09 11.29
C TRP A 153 -3.40 8.51 10.58
N GLY A 154 -2.65 9.35 9.86
CA GLY A 154 -1.38 8.95 9.25
C GLY A 154 -0.35 8.54 10.29
N MET A 155 -0.33 9.21 11.45
CA MET A 155 0.56 8.82 12.55
C MET A 155 0.17 7.51 13.20
N ASP A 156 -1.12 7.24 13.39
CA ASP A 156 -1.57 5.96 13.96
C ASP A 156 -1.16 4.79 13.05
N PHE A 157 -1.32 4.95 11.72
CA PHE A 157 -0.88 3.95 10.75
C PHE A 157 0.63 3.72 10.82
N VAL A 158 1.42 4.81 10.77
CA VAL A 158 2.88 4.73 10.83
C VAL A 158 3.35 4.10 12.16
N GLN A 159 2.76 4.48 13.29
CA GLN A 159 3.12 3.91 14.59
C GLN A 159 2.80 2.42 14.71
N ARG A 160 1.69 1.96 14.11
CA ARG A 160 1.33 0.54 14.09
C ARG A 160 2.24 -0.26 13.16
N PHE A 161 2.59 0.30 12.00
CA PHE A 161 3.60 -0.26 11.09
C PHE A 161 4.97 -0.35 11.75
N ASP A 162 5.29 0.58 12.64
CA ASP A 162 6.60 0.73 13.25
C ASP A 162 6.61 0.42 14.77
N GLY A 163 5.72 -0.47 15.23
CA GLY A 163 5.65 -0.94 16.62
C GLY A 163 6.66 -2.06 17.00
N PRO A 164 6.52 -2.71 18.17
CA PRO A 164 7.56 -3.54 18.79
C PRO A 164 8.15 -4.61 17.85
N GLY A 165 9.35 -4.35 17.33
CA GLY A 165 9.99 -5.11 16.24
C GLY A 165 10.43 -4.26 15.03
N ALA A 166 10.13 -2.97 15.04
CA ALA A 166 10.49 -1.98 14.04
C ALA A 166 12.00 -1.80 13.79
N SER A 167 12.38 -1.73 12.51
CA SER A 167 13.71 -1.29 12.05
C SER A 167 13.63 -0.12 11.06
N GLY A 168 12.50 0.58 10.99
CA GLY A 168 12.29 1.67 10.05
C GLY A 168 13.06 2.93 10.42
N GLU A 169 13.89 3.43 9.50
CA GLU A 169 14.45 4.78 9.55
C GLU A 169 13.49 5.72 8.81
N TYR A 170 12.85 6.69 9.50
CA TYR A 170 12.00 7.67 8.83
C TYR A 170 12.76 8.98 8.59
N LYS A 171 12.67 9.50 7.36
CA LYS A 171 13.37 10.72 6.92
C LYS A 171 12.41 11.91 6.88
N CYS A 172 12.59 12.93 7.74
CA CYS A 172 11.86 14.20 7.63
C CYS A 172 12.76 15.41 7.46
N THR A 173 12.21 16.50 6.94
CA THR A 173 12.88 17.81 6.88
C THR A 173 12.39 18.68 8.02
N ALA A 174 13.26 18.99 8.98
CA ALA A 174 12.86 19.72 10.18
C ALA A 174 13.75 20.94 10.44
N ARG A 175 13.12 22.03 10.90
CA ARG A 175 13.80 23.24 11.34
C ARG A 175 14.36 23.05 12.75
N CYS A 176 15.59 23.49 12.97
CA CYS A 176 16.24 23.42 14.27
C CYS A 176 15.40 24.08 15.38
N PRO A 177 15.04 23.36 16.48
CA PRO A 177 14.21 23.91 17.55
C PRO A 177 14.82 25.13 18.24
N SER A 178 16.13 25.35 18.12
CA SER A 178 16.74 26.62 18.54
C SER A 178 16.26 27.75 17.64
N ARG A 179 15.45 28.65 18.21
CA ARG A 179 15.00 29.92 17.61
C ARG A 179 16.14 30.76 16.98
N ARG A 180 17.38 30.60 17.45
CA ARG A 180 18.54 31.33 16.92
C ARG A 180 19.25 30.61 15.76
N CYS A 181 19.00 29.31 15.57
CA CYS A 181 19.70 28.52 14.56
C CYS A 181 19.00 28.57 13.21
N GLY A 182 17.68 28.32 13.19
CA GLY A 182 16.85 28.34 11.98
C GLY A 182 17.26 27.34 10.89
N HIS A 183 18.24 26.47 11.13
CA HIS A 183 18.74 25.54 10.12
C HIS A 183 17.73 24.43 9.88
N ILE A 184 17.36 24.26 8.62
CA ILE A 184 16.54 23.15 8.13
C ILE A 184 17.49 22.05 7.68
N GLN A 185 17.17 20.80 8.03
CA GLN A 185 18.00 19.66 7.68
C GLN A 185 17.16 18.39 7.61
N ASP A 186 17.58 17.50 6.72
CA ASP A 186 17.07 16.13 6.65
C ASP A 186 17.43 15.37 7.92
N ARG A 187 16.49 14.57 8.40
CA ARG A 187 16.62 13.85 9.66
C ARG A 187 16.05 12.46 9.52
N PHE A 188 16.91 11.48 9.80
CA PHE A 188 16.51 10.12 10.04
C PHE A 188 16.22 9.97 11.53
N PHE A 189 15.08 9.39 11.83
CA PHE A 189 14.68 9.08 13.18
C PHE A 189 14.20 7.63 13.21
N LEU A 190 14.37 7.02 14.36
CA LEU A 190 13.83 5.69 14.66
C LEU A 190 12.60 5.90 15.53
N THR A 191 11.57 5.09 15.31
CA THR A 191 10.25 5.19 15.95
C THR A 191 10.23 4.74 17.41
N GLU A 192 11.06 3.77 17.78
CA GLU A 192 11.09 3.25 19.14
C GLU A 192 12.27 3.78 19.97
N ALA A 193 12.31 5.10 20.22
CA ALA A 193 12.96 5.69 21.40
C ALA A 193 12.85 7.23 21.38
N PRO A 194 12.89 7.91 22.55
CA PRO A 194 13.34 9.29 22.60
C PRO A 194 14.80 9.35 22.15
N MET A 195 15.03 9.45 20.84
CA MET A 195 16.36 9.64 20.28
C MET A 195 16.77 11.09 20.47
N VAL A 196 18.02 11.27 20.86
CA VAL A 196 18.61 12.59 21.00
C VAL A 196 19.42 12.88 19.75
N VAL A 197 18.84 13.66 18.84
CA VAL A 197 19.46 14.01 17.56
C VAL A 197 20.07 15.41 17.64
N ALA A 198 21.36 15.51 17.32
CA ALA A 198 22.09 16.78 17.31
C ALA A 198 21.86 17.53 16.00
N CYS A 199 21.63 18.84 16.03
CA CYS A 199 21.57 19.69 14.83
C CYS A 199 22.94 19.77 14.14
N ASN A 200 23.01 19.55 12.83
CA ASN A 200 24.25 19.54 12.06
C ASN A 200 24.96 20.92 12.06
N ARG A 201 24.21 22.01 12.25
CA ARG A 201 24.75 23.37 12.32
C ARG A 201 25.14 23.78 13.73
N CYS A 202 24.21 23.76 14.69
CA CYS A 202 24.46 24.28 16.04
C CYS A 202 24.93 23.23 17.05
N GLN A 203 24.98 21.95 16.65
CA GLN A 203 25.43 20.81 17.46
C GLN A 203 24.61 20.57 18.74
N ARG A 204 23.53 21.33 18.97
CA ARG A 204 22.60 21.11 20.07
C ARG A 204 21.80 19.85 19.84
N LYS A 205 21.68 19.09 20.90
CA LYS A 205 20.96 17.83 21.01
C LYS A 205 19.51 18.09 21.41
N TYR A 206 18.57 17.50 20.67
CA TYR A 206 17.14 17.59 20.98
C TYR A 206 16.51 16.20 20.90
N GLU A 207 15.50 15.98 21.72
CA GLU A 207 14.65 14.80 21.61
C GLU A 207 13.89 14.82 20.28
N THR A 208 13.66 13.65 19.70
CA THR A 208 12.86 13.45 18.47
C THR A 208 11.55 14.26 18.47
N LYS A 209 10.77 14.21 19.56
CA LYS A 209 9.51 14.95 19.70
C LYS A 209 9.66 16.47 19.54
N MET A 210 10.82 17.02 19.95
CA MET A 210 11.10 18.44 19.78
C MET A 210 11.46 18.77 18.33
N TRP A 211 12.04 17.85 17.57
CA TRP A 211 12.23 18.05 16.13
C TRP A 211 10.90 17.98 15.38
N MET A 212 10.04 17.02 15.74
CA MET A 212 8.71 16.85 15.14
C MET A 212 7.83 18.10 15.28
N ALA A 213 7.88 18.79 16.43
CA ALA A 213 7.15 20.04 16.66
C ALA A 213 7.61 21.23 15.78
N TYR A 214 8.70 21.07 15.02
CA TYR A 214 9.28 22.08 14.12
C TYR A 214 9.53 21.50 12.71
N VAL A 215 8.82 20.44 12.34
CA VAL A 215 8.66 20.05 10.94
C VAL A 215 7.96 21.21 10.23
N GLN A 216 8.52 21.65 9.10
CA GLN A 216 7.89 22.75 8.37
C GLN A 216 6.60 22.25 7.75
N ASP A 217 5.52 22.99 7.96
CA ASP A 217 4.36 22.89 7.09
C ASP A 217 4.82 23.34 5.70
N PRO A 218 4.71 22.51 4.64
CA PRO A 218 5.08 22.90 3.29
C PRO A 218 4.33 24.16 2.80
N ALA A 219 3.25 24.57 3.45
CA ALA A 219 2.55 25.84 3.16
C ALA A 219 3.34 27.11 3.53
N ASP A 220 4.34 27.03 4.42
CA ASP A 220 5.10 28.20 4.89
C ASP A 220 6.19 28.67 3.89
N GLU A 221 6.44 27.97 2.79
CA GLU A 221 7.44 28.35 1.78
C GLU A 221 6.92 29.35 0.73
N VAL A 222 5.63 29.65 0.68
CA VAL A 222 5.04 30.49 -0.40
C VAL A 222 5.03 32.00 -0.08
N ASN A 223 5.49 32.42 1.11
CA ASN A 223 5.41 33.83 1.55
C ASN A 223 6.73 34.43 2.09
N GLU A 224 7.87 34.18 1.45
CA GLU A 224 9.09 35.00 1.63
C GLU A 224 9.74 35.41 0.30
#